data_AF-A0A662IEQ6-F1
#
_entry.id   AF-A0A662IEQ6-F1
#
_cell.length_a   1.000
_cell.length_b   1.000
_cell.length_c   1.000
_cell.angle_alpha   90.00
_cell.angle_beta   90.00
_cell.angle_gamma   90.00
#
_symmetry.space_group_name_H-M   'P 1'
#
loop_
_entity.id
_entity.type
_entity.pdbx_description
1 polymer ?
#
loop_
_entity_poly.entity_id
_entity_poly.type
_entity_poly.pdbx_seq_one_letter_code
_entity_poly.pdbx_strand_id
1 'polypeptide(L)' 'YGIRERAVGGLRRVYEWLFEGSSRILGEGGRLVMLSPLRGLVEGAWRRIQGLELLKRRAVEIGGLKAYIFLFAKR' A
#
# COMPACT_ATOMS: atom_id res chain seq x y z
N TYR A 1 3.05 -3.23 -11.79
CA TYR A 1 2.29 -1.98 -11.94
C TYR A 1 0.85 -2.12 -12.45
N GLY A 2 0.28 -3.32 -12.67
CA GLY A 2 -1.18 -3.46 -12.84
C GLY A 2 -1.82 -2.59 -13.94
N ILE A 3 -1.07 -2.17 -14.96
CA ILE A 3 -1.47 -1.17 -15.98
C ILE A 3 -2.37 -1.81 -17.06
N ARG A 4 -3.28 -2.69 -16.66
CA ARG A 4 -4.32 -3.23 -17.55
C ARG A 4 -5.66 -3.12 -16.81
N GLU A 5 -6.59 -2.37 -17.39
CA GLU A 5 -7.89 -1.99 -16.80
C GLU A 5 -8.71 -3.16 -16.23
N ARG A 6 -8.48 -4.39 -16.69
CA ARG A 6 -9.17 -5.60 -16.21
C ARG A 6 -8.70 -6.15 -14.85
N ALA A 7 -7.64 -5.60 -14.25
CA ALA A 7 -7.07 -6.14 -13.01
C ALA A 7 -7.45 -5.37 -11.74
N VAL A 8 -8.28 -4.31 -11.82
CA VAL A 8 -8.53 -3.40 -10.69
C VAL A 8 -9.09 -4.13 -9.45
N GLY A 9 -10.03 -5.06 -9.65
CA GLY A 9 -10.60 -5.86 -8.56
C GLY A 9 -9.58 -6.83 -7.94
N GLY A 10 -8.82 -7.56 -8.78
CA GLY A 10 -7.79 -8.49 -8.31
C GLY A 10 -6.64 -7.79 -7.59
N LEU A 11 -6.19 -6.65 -8.11
CA LEU A 11 -5.08 -5.90 -7.54
C LEU A 11 -5.44 -5.25 -6.21
N ARG A 12 -6.69 -4.82 -6.03
CA ARG A 12 -7.18 -4.39 -4.71
C ARG A 12 -7.01 -5.51 -3.68
N ARG A 13 -7.42 -6.74 -4.02
CA ARG A 13 -7.33 -7.89 -3.11
C ARG A 13 -5.87 -8.22 -2.74
N VAL A 14 -4.95 -8.07 -3.69
CA VAL A 14 -3.51 -8.21 -3.42
C VAL A 14 -3.04 -7.18 -2.39
N TYR A 15 -3.47 -5.92 -2.49
CA TYR A 15 -3.14 -4.92 -1.47
C TYR A 15 -3.77 -5.25 -0.11
N GLU A 16 -5.03 -5.68 -0.09
CA GLU A 16 -5.71 -6.09 1.16
C GLU A 16 -4.96 -7.23 1.85
N TRP A 17 -4.56 -8.28 1.12
CA TRP A 17 -3.76 -9.38 1.67
C TRP A 17 -2.37 -8.95 2.12
N LEU A 18 -1.72 -8.05 1.39
CA LEU A 18 -0.42 -7.51 1.81
C LEU A 18 -0.53 -6.79 3.16
N PHE A 19 -1.55 -5.92 3.32
CA PHE A 19 -1.77 -5.21 4.58
C PHE A 19 -2.14 -6.15 5.72
N GLU A 20 -3.01 -7.13 5.46
CA GLU A 20 -3.40 -8.15 6.45
C GLU A 20 -2.20 -8.99 6.91
N GLY A 21 -1.41 -9.50 5.96
CA GLY A 21 -0.19 -10.26 6.26
C GLY A 21 0.84 -9.42 7.00
N SER A 22 1.06 -8.18 6.58
CA SER A 22 2.00 -7.27 7.25
C SER A 22 1.55 -6.96 8.69
N SER A 23 0.26 -6.75 8.93
CA SER A 23 -0.28 -6.52 10.28
C SER A 23 -0.09 -7.74 11.20
N ARG A 24 0.00 -8.96 10.65
CA ARG A 24 0.24 -10.18 11.44
C ARG A 24 1.71 -10.47 11.71
N ILE A 25 2.59 -10.12 10.77
CA ILE A 25 4.01 -10.49 10.82
C ILE A 25 4.87 -9.42 11.47
N LEU A 26 4.51 -8.14 11.32
CA LEU A 26 5.25 -7.05 11.94
C LEU A 26 4.94 -6.99 13.44
N GLY A 27 5.98 -6.94 14.26
CA GLY A 27 5.88 -6.54 15.67
C GLY A 27 5.60 -5.04 15.81
N GLU A 28 5.21 -4.58 17.00
CA GLU A 28 4.94 -3.17 17.31
C GLU A 28 6.09 -2.26 16.85
N GLY A 29 5.75 -1.15 16.18
CA GLY A 29 6.73 -0.23 15.58
C GLY A 29 7.40 -0.73 14.29
N GLY A 30 7.19 -2.00 13.91
CA GLY A 30 7.64 -2.57 12.63
C GLY A 30 7.07 -1.82 11.43
N ARG A 31 7.84 -1.71 10.34
CA ARG A 31 7.52 -0.80 9.23
C ARG A 31 7.28 -1.54 7.92
N LEU A 32 6.28 -1.07 7.18
CA LEU A 32 6.01 -1.47 5.80
C LEU A 32 6.23 -0.26 4.88
N VAL A 33 7.11 -0.40 3.90
CA VAL A 33 7.31 0.59 2.84
C VAL A 33 6.76 0.05 1.54
N MET A 34 5.93 0.83 0.86
CA MET A 34 5.34 0.46 -0.43
C MET A 34 5.61 1.53 -1.47
N LEU A 35 5.87 1.10 -2.70
CA LEU A 35 5.92 1.96 -3.87
C LEU A 35 4.79 1.56 -4.83
N SER A 36 3.89 2.49 -5.13
CA SER A 36 2.79 2.25 -6.06
C SER A 36 2.30 3.53 -6.73
N PRO A 37 1.95 3.51 -8.03
CA PRO A 37 1.26 4.62 -8.69
C PRO A 37 -0.23 4.65 -8.38
N LEU A 38 -0.78 3.56 -7.84
CA LEU A 38 -2.22 3.37 -7.63
C LEU A 38 -2.65 3.84 -6.24
N ARG A 39 -2.44 5.13 -5.96
CA ARG A 39 -2.69 5.73 -4.65
C ARG A 39 -4.07 5.39 -4.09
N GLY A 40 -5.12 5.57 -4.89
CA GLY A 40 -6.49 5.33 -4.43
C GLY A 40 -6.75 3.87 -4.03
N LEU A 41 -6.15 2.90 -4.73
CA LEU A 41 -6.29 1.49 -4.39
C LEU A 41 -5.53 1.13 -3.12
N VAL A 42 -4.30 1.65 -2.95
CA VAL A 42 -3.51 1.43 -1.74
C VAL A 42 -4.23 2.03 -0.52
N GLU A 43 -4.66 3.29 -0.60
CA GLU A 43 -5.39 3.95 0.49
C GLU A 43 -6.73 3.26 0.78
N GLY A 44 -7.45 2.81 -0.25
CA GLY A 44 -8.72 2.10 -0.12
C GLY A 44 -8.60 0.70 0.48
N ALA A 45 -7.51 -0.01 0.20
CA ALA A 45 -7.19 -1.29 0.81
C ALA A 45 -6.74 -1.12 2.28
N TRP A 46 -5.84 -0.17 2.53
CA TRP A 46 -5.32 0.11 3.88
C TRP A 46 -6.43 0.47 4.87
N ARG A 47 -7.37 1.36 4.49
CA ARG A 47 -8.45 1.83 5.38
C ARG A 47 -9.33 0.72 5.94
N ARG A 48 -9.34 -0.46 5.33
CA ARG A 48 -10.12 -1.63 5.78
C ARG A 48 -9.36 -2.51 6.76
N ILE A 49 -8.05 -2.31 6.90
CA ILE A 49 -7.18 -3.14 7.72
C ILE A 49 -6.77 -2.35 8.96
N GLN A 50 -6.96 -2.97 10.13
CA GLN A 50 -6.55 -2.40 11.40
C GLN A 50 -5.09 -2.76 11.73
N GLY A 51 -4.46 -1.97 12.59
CA GLY A 51 -3.13 -2.25 13.14
C GLY A 51 -1.96 -1.71 12.33
N LEU A 52 -2.19 -1.05 11.19
CA LEU A 52 -1.14 -0.32 10.47
C LEU A 52 -1.51 1.16 10.37
N GLU A 53 -0.60 2.04 10.75
CA GLU A 53 -0.73 3.49 10.67
C GLU A 53 0.09 4.04 9.51
N LEU A 54 -0.53 4.87 8.65
CA LEU A 54 0.19 5.59 7.61
C LEU A 54 0.96 6.76 8.24
N LEU A 55 2.28 6.64 8.32
CA LEU A 55 3.17 7.67 8.87
C LEU A 55 3.56 8.71 7.82
N LYS A 56 3.84 8.28 6.60
CA LYS A 56 4.32 9.18 5.54
C LYS A 56 3.87 8.74 4.16
N ARG A 57 3.60 9.71 3.30
CA ARG A 57 3.40 9.51 1.87
C ARG A 57 4.20 10.55 1.09
N ARG A 58 4.96 10.12 0.08
CA ARG A 58 5.73 10.99 -0.82
C ARG A 58 5.43 10.64 -2.28
N ALA A 59 5.08 11.63 -3.09
CA ALA A 59 5.02 11.44 -4.54
C ALA A 59 6.45 11.43 -5.11
N VAL A 60 6.69 10.54 -6.07
CA VAL A 60 7.96 10.40 -6.78
C VAL A 60 7.68 10.21 -8.27
N GLU A 61 8.59 10.65 -9.12
CA GLU A 61 8.54 10.37 -10.55
C GLU A 61 9.56 9.28 -10.87
N ILE A 62 9.11 8.24 -11.57
CA ILE A 62 9.95 7.08 -11.96
C ILE A 62 9.72 6.84 -13.44
N GLY A 63 10.69 7.25 -14.26
CA GLY A 63 10.61 7.08 -15.73
C GLY A 63 9.36 7.73 -16.35
N GLY A 64 9.02 8.95 -15.91
CA GLY A 64 7.83 9.68 -16.37
C GLY A 64 6.50 9.22 -15.75
N LEU A 65 6.50 8.16 -14.93
CA LEU A 65 5.32 7.72 -14.18
C LEU A 65 5.30 8.35 -12.79
N LYS A 66 4.20 9.04 -12.47
CA LYS A 66 3.94 9.50 -11.10
C LYS A 66 3.58 8.33 -10.20
N ALA A 67 4.44 8.04 -9.23
CA ALA A 67 4.25 7.02 -8.21
C ALA A 67 4.26 7.62 -6.79
N TYR A 68 3.94 6.79 -5.80
CA TYR A 68 3.87 7.19 -4.41
C TYR A 68 4.59 6.17 -3.53
N ILE A 69 5.48 6.67 -2.67
CA ILE A 69 6.07 5.93 -1.58
C ILE A 69 5.16 6.12 -0.36
N PHE A 70 4.73 5.01 0.24
CA PHE A 70 3.96 4.96 1.48
C PHE A 70 4.82 4.32 2.57
N LEU A 71 4.80 4.90 3.77
CA LEU A 71 5.40 4.35 4.97
C LEU A 71 4.30 4.10 5.98
N PHE A 72 4.12 2.84 6.34
CA PHE A 72 3.24 2.40 7.41
C PHE A 72 4.04 1.85 8.59
N ALA A 73 3.49 1.97 9.79
CA ALA A 73 4.01 1.32 10.99
C ALA A 73 2.94 0.48 11.67
N LYS A 74 3.35 -0.64 12.25
CA LYS A 74 2.53 -1.47 13.13
C LYS A 74 2.26 -0.70 14.42
N ARG A 75 0.97 -0.54 14.73
CA ARG A 75 0.51 -0.09 16.04
C ARG A 75 0.69 -1.19 17.07
#